data_AF-A0A0F9J1C6-F1
#
_entry.id   AF-A0A0F9J1C6-F1
#
_cell.length_a   1.000
_cell.length_b   1.000
_cell.length_c   1.000
_cell.angle_alpha   90.00
_cell.angle_beta   90.00
_cell.angle_gamma   90.00
#
_symmetry.space_group_name_H-M   'P 1'
#
loop_
_entity.id
_entity.type
_entity.pdbx_description
1 polymer ?
#
loop_
_entity_poly.entity_id
_entity_poly.type
_entity_poly.pdbx_seq_one_letter_code
_entity_poly.pdbx_strand_id
1 'polypeptide(L)'
;MELLDVGASTRATTFQMTWTIHPHEDRMQALLALADLMPDIFTFTTLNLIDILEPLPTDSLDYTFGADHTIYLSRTRHPSRVTAAEILAPSNLTGQAFDFAEMNHDKPLQDRRRDPHATTAAHVADHAAARLRKAILAQDLGSITVPPHVGLELNDVIAYDDLLVDAAQIKARVRAITTTFDRRPGRRPIFEQKIHLGGL
;
A
#
# COMPACT_ATOMS: atom_id res chain seq x y z
N MET A 1 -7.26 27.67 4.89
CA MET A 1 -7.18 26.20 4.78
C MET A 1 -5.91 25.84 5.49
N GLU A 2 -6.02 25.44 6.75
CA GLU A 2 -4.87 25.10 7.59
C GLU A 2 -4.55 23.64 7.29
N LEU A 3 -3.42 23.40 6.63
CA LEU A 3 -2.90 22.07 6.35
C LEU A 3 -2.24 21.60 7.65
N LEU A 4 -3.00 20.87 8.47
CA LEU A 4 -2.45 20.13 9.60
C LEU A 4 -1.90 18.81 9.06
N ASP A 5 -0.58 18.76 8.92
CA ASP A 5 0.17 17.55 8.54
C ASP A 5 0.25 16.64 9.77
N VAL A 6 -0.67 15.68 9.88
CA VAL A 6 -0.62 14.63 10.91
C VAL A 6 -0.15 13.34 10.22
N GLY A 7 1.11 13.38 9.81
CA GLY A 7 1.81 12.30 9.11
C GLY A 7 3.21 12.78 8.78
N ALA A 8 4.19 11.88 8.71
CA ALA A 8 5.54 12.25 8.32
C ALA A 8 5.97 11.31 7.20
N SER A 9 6.13 11.87 6.00
CA SER A 9 6.80 11.21 4.89
C SER A 9 8.16 11.82 4.65
N THR A 10 9.17 10.96 4.63
CA THR A 10 10.56 11.33 4.33
C THR A 10 10.64 12.02 2.97
N ARG A 11 9.86 11.56 1.99
CA ARG A 11 9.85 12.17 0.66
C ARG A 11 9.04 13.46 0.64
N ALA A 12 7.86 13.51 1.27
CA ALA A 12 7.05 14.72 1.34
C ALA A 12 7.81 15.91 1.94
N THR A 13 8.64 15.63 2.95
CA THR A 13 9.40 16.64 3.69
C THR A 13 10.67 17.10 2.98
N THR A 14 11.26 16.28 2.11
CA THR A 14 12.55 16.57 1.46
C THR A 14 12.44 16.89 -0.03
N PHE A 15 11.35 16.48 -0.69
CA PHE A 15 11.20 16.61 -2.13
C PHE A 15 10.58 17.97 -2.51
N GLN A 16 11.43 18.89 -2.98
CA GLN A 16 10.99 20.15 -3.57
C GLN A 16 10.60 19.96 -5.03
N MET A 17 9.32 19.73 -5.27
CA MET A 17 8.81 19.57 -6.62
C MET A 17 8.59 20.93 -7.29
N THR A 18 9.08 21.07 -8.52
CA THR A 18 8.64 22.12 -9.44
C THR A 18 7.66 21.52 -10.44
N TRP A 19 6.36 21.79 -10.28
CA TRP A 19 5.33 21.28 -11.18
C TRP A 19 4.61 22.42 -11.88
N THR A 20 4.36 22.24 -13.17
CA THR A 20 3.58 23.19 -13.97
C THR A 20 2.26 22.53 -14.31
N ILE A 21 1.16 23.08 -13.81
CA ILE A 21 -0.18 22.67 -14.24
C ILE A 21 -0.50 23.39 -15.53
N HIS A 22 -0.79 22.64 -16.60
CA HIS A 22 -1.15 23.26 -17.87
C HIS A 22 -2.62 23.70 -17.85
N PRO A 23 -2.98 24.85 -18.45
CA PRO A 23 -4.34 25.43 -18.38
C PRO A 23 -5.44 24.60 -19.06
N HIS A 24 -5.09 23.50 -19.73
CA HIS A 24 -6.04 22.56 -20.38
C HIS A 24 -5.92 21.13 -19.84
N GLU A 25 -5.13 20.92 -18.79
CA GLU A 25 -4.99 19.62 -18.15
C GLU A 25 -6.17 19.35 -17.22
N ASP A 26 -6.65 18.11 -17.21
CA ASP A 26 -7.65 17.71 -16.23
C ASP A 26 -7.04 17.82 -14.82
N ARG A 27 -7.69 18.60 -13.97
CA ARG A 27 -7.22 18.91 -12.62
C ARG A 27 -7.09 17.63 -11.79
N MET A 28 -7.97 16.66 -11.99
CA MET A 28 -7.89 15.38 -11.28
C MET A 28 -6.69 14.56 -11.77
N GLN A 29 -6.45 14.51 -13.08
CA GLN A 29 -5.27 13.83 -13.63
C GLN A 29 -3.96 14.47 -13.16
N ALA A 30 -3.88 15.80 -13.11
CA ALA A 30 -2.71 16.50 -12.57
C ALA A 30 -2.46 16.16 -11.10
N LEU A 31 -3.53 16.09 -10.28
CA LEU A 31 -3.43 15.68 -8.87
C LEU A 31 -3.04 14.20 -8.73
N LEU A 32 -3.58 13.30 -9.56
CA LEU A 32 -3.21 11.89 -9.55
C LEU A 32 -1.76 11.68 -10.01
N ALA A 33 -1.30 12.44 -11.00
CA ALA A 33 0.10 12.42 -11.44
C ALA A 33 1.04 12.92 -10.33
N LEU A 34 0.63 13.98 -9.63
CA LEU A 34 1.32 14.48 -8.45
C LEU A 34 1.39 13.42 -7.33
N ALA A 35 0.25 12.81 -7.01
CA ALA A 35 0.19 11.73 -6.02
C ALA A 35 0.99 10.49 -6.46
N ASP A 36 1.20 10.27 -7.76
CA ASP A 36 2.04 9.16 -8.24
C ASP A 36 3.54 9.41 -8.06
N LEU A 37 3.97 10.67 -7.96
CA LEU A 37 5.35 11.05 -7.63
C LEU A 37 5.71 10.83 -6.15
N MET A 38 4.70 10.59 -5.31
CA MET A 38 4.85 10.32 -3.88
C MET A 38 4.54 8.84 -3.60
N PRO A 39 5.36 8.14 -2.80
CA PRO A 39 5.06 6.77 -2.35
C PRO A 39 3.94 6.70 -1.34
N ASP A 40 3.56 7.85 -0.79
CA ASP A 40 2.70 7.95 0.37
C ASP A 40 1.27 7.59 0.02
N ILE A 41 0.60 7.02 1.01
CA ILE A 41 -0.82 6.77 0.92
C ILE A 41 -1.54 8.02 1.41
N PHE A 42 -2.33 8.60 0.52
CA PHE A 42 -3.20 9.72 0.85
C PHE A 42 -4.54 9.17 1.34
N THR A 43 -4.89 9.43 2.59
CA THR A 43 -6.19 9.07 3.17
C THR A 43 -7.00 10.32 3.45
N PHE A 44 -8.32 10.20 3.32
CA PHE A 44 -9.26 11.28 3.62
C PHE A 44 -9.99 10.92 4.92
N THR A 45 -9.50 11.45 6.03
CA THR A 45 -10.06 11.14 7.36
C THR A 45 -11.30 11.99 7.65
N THR A 46 -11.36 13.21 7.10
CA THR A 46 -12.57 14.06 7.12
C THR A 46 -12.73 14.80 5.79
N LEU A 47 -13.86 15.46 5.57
CA LEU A 47 -14.15 16.21 4.33
C LEU A 47 -13.10 17.27 3.98
N ASN A 48 -12.30 17.71 4.95
CA ASN A 48 -11.36 18.83 4.79
C ASN A 48 -9.91 18.48 5.13
N LEU A 49 -9.59 17.20 5.44
CA LEU A 49 -8.26 16.80 5.89
C LEU A 49 -7.77 15.59 5.08
N ILE A 50 -6.54 15.72 4.58
CA ILE A 50 -5.82 14.68 3.87
C ILE A 50 -4.62 14.31 4.74
N ASP A 51 -4.55 13.05 5.13
CA ASP A 51 -3.39 12.51 5.84
C ASP A 51 -2.44 11.87 4.83
N ILE A 52 -1.14 12.06 5.07
CA ILE A 52 -0.07 11.48 4.28
C ILE A 52 0.61 10.42 5.14
N LEU A 53 0.41 9.15 4.78
CA LEU A 53 1.04 8.03 5.46
C LEU A 53 2.23 7.54 4.65
N GLU A 54 3.41 7.47 5.28
CA GLU A 54 4.54 6.71 4.76
C GLU A 54 4.48 5.28 5.34
N PRO A 55 3.86 4.31 4.66
CA PRO A 55 3.83 2.94 5.15
C PRO A 55 5.24 2.36 5.17
N LEU A 56 5.58 1.63 6.23
CA LEU A 56 6.86 0.93 6.36
C LEU A 56 6.63 -0.55 6.68
N PRO A 57 7.54 -1.45 6.25
CA PRO A 57 7.48 -2.87 6.63
C PRO A 57 7.54 -3.10 8.15
N THR A 58 8.13 -2.15 8.86
CA THR A 58 8.33 -2.15 10.31
C THR A 58 7.14 -1.60 11.10
N ASP A 59 6.05 -1.19 10.44
CA ASP A 59 4.87 -0.66 11.12
C ASP A 59 4.34 -1.69 12.15
N SER A 60 3.91 -1.18 13.31
CA SER A 60 3.39 -2.01 14.39
C SER A 60 2.13 -2.75 13.97
N LEU A 61 1.85 -3.85 14.65
CA LEU A 61 0.62 -4.60 14.44
C LEU A 61 -0.55 -3.92 15.14
N ASP A 62 -1.65 -3.72 14.42
CA ASP A 62 -2.90 -3.18 14.95
C ASP A 62 -3.82 -4.29 15.50
N TYR A 63 -3.85 -5.47 14.85
CA TYR A 63 -4.70 -6.58 15.28
C TYR A 63 -4.23 -7.96 14.78
N THR A 64 -4.51 -9.02 15.55
CA THR A 64 -4.26 -10.42 15.18
C THR A 64 -5.56 -11.22 15.09
N PHE A 65 -5.80 -11.85 13.94
CA PHE A 65 -6.88 -12.80 13.72
C PHE A 65 -6.41 -14.26 13.90
N GLY A 66 -7.33 -15.16 14.26
CA GLY A 66 -7.09 -16.61 14.32
C GLY A 66 -7.43 -17.22 15.69
N ALA A 67 -6.92 -16.65 16.78
CA ALA A 67 -7.14 -17.15 18.13
C ALA A 67 -8.49 -16.69 18.71
N ASP A 68 -8.58 -15.42 19.10
CA ASP A 68 -9.78 -14.84 19.69
C ASP A 68 -10.83 -14.44 18.64
N HIS A 69 -10.36 -14.20 17.41
CA HIS A 69 -11.21 -13.80 16.29
C HIS A 69 -11.11 -14.82 15.17
N THR A 70 -12.11 -15.70 15.11
CA THR A 70 -12.11 -16.84 14.19
C THR A 70 -12.10 -16.41 12.73
N ILE A 71 -11.27 -17.09 11.93
CA ILE A 71 -11.24 -16.95 10.48
C ILE A 71 -12.15 -18.02 9.88
N TYR A 72 -13.18 -17.61 9.15
CA TYR A 72 -14.09 -18.54 8.47
C TYR A 72 -13.51 -19.06 7.17
N LEU A 73 -12.80 -18.20 6.45
CA LEU A 73 -12.20 -18.49 5.17
C LEU A 73 -10.96 -17.64 4.98
N SER A 74 -9.91 -18.26 4.48
CA SER A 74 -8.71 -17.60 3.99
C SER A 74 -8.55 -17.91 2.51
N ARG A 75 -8.13 -16.91 1.75
CA ARG A 75 -7.76 -17.06 0.34
C ARG A 75 -6.47 -16.32 0.13
N THR A 76 -5.44 -17.03 -0.28
CA THR A 76 -4.18 -16.42 -0.70
C THR A 76 -4.13 -16.17 -2.18
N ARG A 77 -3.38 -15.15 -2.55
CA ARG A 77 -2.96 -14.89 -3.92
C ARG A 77 -1.48 -14.53 -3.90
N HIS A 78 -0.76 -15.04 -4.91
CA HIS A 78 0.62 -14.66 -5.19
C HIS A 78 0.66 -13.97 -6.56
N PRO A 79 0.21 -12.71 -6.66
CA PRO A 79 0.30 -11.97 -7.91
C PRO A 79 1.77 -11.72 -8.23
N SER A 80 2.12 -11.77 -9.51
CA SER A 80 3.44 -11.36 -9.96
C SER A 80 3.67 -9.88 -9.59
N ARG A 81 4.78 -9.60 -8.91
CA ARG A 81 5.08 -8.29 -8.35
C ARG A 81 6.26 -7.62 -9.04
N VAL A 82 6.29 -6.29 -9.06
CA VAL A 82 7.51 -5.54 -9.38
C VAL A 82 8.53 -5.86 -8.31
N THR A 83 9.66 -6.42 -8.72
CA THR A 83 10.76 -6.81 -7.83
C THR A 83 11.98 -5.91 -7.98
N ALA A 84 11.97 -5.03 -8.99
CA ALA A 84 12.97 -4.00 -9.18
C ALA A 84 12.32 -2.69 -9.63
N ALA A 85 12.73 -1.58 -9.03
CA ALA A 85 12.35 -0.24 -9.48
C ALA A 85 13.60 0.54 -9.89
N GLU A 86 13.55 1.23 -11.02
CA GLU A 86 14.64 2.03 -11.55
C GLU A 86 14.17 3.44 -11.93
N ILE A 87 14.90 4.43 -11.43
CA ILE A 87 14.66 5.85 -11.73
C ILE A 87 15.83 6.42 -12.50
N LEU A 88 15.52 6.99 -13.66
CA LEU A 88 16.46 7.69 -14.53
C LEU A 88 16.27 9.20 -14.37
N ALA A 89 17.30 9.89 -13.92
CA ALA A 89 17.28 11.34 -13.76
C ALA A 89 18.10 12.06 -14.85
N PRO A 90 17.93 13.38 -15.01
CA PRO A 90 18.87 14.22 -15.73
C PRO A 90 20.30 14.03 -15.19
N SER A 91 21.30 14.27 -16.04
CA SER A 91 22.73 14.21 -15.66
C SER A 91 23.28 12.80 -15.37
N ASN A 92 22.73 11.76 -16.00
CA ASN A 92 23.17 10.35 -15.88
C ASN A 92 23.07 9.77 -14.46
N LEU A 93 22.25 10.36 -13.60
CA LEU A 93 21.95 9.80 -12.29
C LEU A 93 20.92 8.67 -12.42
N THR A 94 21.17 7.56 -11.73
CA THR A 94 20.27 6.41 -11.68
C THR A 94 20.11 5.95 -10.24
N GLY A 95 18.87 5.61 -9.88
CA GLY A 95 18.53 5.02 -8.58
C GLY A 95 17.84 3.69 -8.83
N GLN A 96 18.21 2.68 -8.04
CA GLN A 96 17.65 1.34 -8.15
C GLN A 96 17.28 0.80 -6.77
N ALA A 97 16.15 0.12 -6.70
CA ALA A 97 15.69 -0.60 -5.52
C ALA A 97 15.29 -2.02 -5.93
N PHE A 98 15.61 -2.99 -5.09
CA PHE A 98 15.42 -4.41 -5.36
C PHE A 98 14.77 -5.11 -4.17
N ASP A 99 13.84 -6.00 -4.46
CA ASP A 99 13.30 -6.97 -3.53
C ASP A 99 13.97 -8.33 -3.80
N PHE A 100 15.14 -8.52 -3.19
CA PHE A 100 15.95 -9.72 -3.43
C PHE A 100 15.30 -11.01 -2.93
N ALA A 101 14.47 -10.94 -1.90
CA ALA A 101 13.78 -12.12 -1.37
C ALA A 101 12.92 -12.75 -2.48
N GLU A 102 12.22 -11.90 -3.23
CA GLU A 102 11.32 -12.37 -4.26
C GLU A 102 11.98 -12.60 -5.63
N MET A 103 13.02 -11.81 -5.97
CA MET A 103 13.80 -12.02 -7.19
C MET A 103 14.45 -13.42 -7.24
N ASN A 104 14.66 -14.06 -6.09
CA ASN A 104 15.20 -15.41 -6.04
C ASN A 104 14.20 -16.47 -6.55
N HIS A 105 12.91 -16.14 -6.61
CA HIS A 105 11.86 -17.05 -7.02
C HIS A 105 11.48 -16.92 -8.51
N ASP A 106 11.67 -15.75 -9.12
CA ASP A 106 11.25 -15.46 -10.50
C ASP A 106 12.13 -14.42 -11.21
N LYS A 107 12.00 -14.32 -12.54
CA LYS A 107 12.64 -13.25 -13.33
C LYS A 107 12.19 -11.87 -12.80
N PRO A 108 13.11 -10.91 -12.62
CA PRO A 108 12.73 -9.60 -12.12
C PRO A 108 11.74 -8.89 -13.04
N LEU A 109 10.63 -8.44 -12.47
CA LEU A 109 9.71 -7.51 -13.10
C LEU A 109 10.15 -6.10 -12.71
N GLN A 110 10.56 -5.33 -13.71
CA GLN A 110 11.17 -4.03 -13.52
C GLN A 110 10.19 -2.89 -13.86
N ASP A 111 9.99 -1.96 -12.92
CA ASP A 111 9.35 -0.67 -13.19
C ASP A 111 10.43 0.39 -13.41
N ARG A 112 10.61 0.83 -14.66
CA ARG A 112 11.59 1.84 -15.02
C ARG A 112 10.92 3.16 -15.39
N ARG A 113 11.29 4.23 -14.71
CA ARG A 113 10.72 5.57 -14.91
C ARG A 113 11.80 6.63 -15.07
N ARG A 114 11.42 7.75 -15.68
CA ARG A 114 12.25 8.95 -15.77
C ARG A 114 11.70 10.00 -14.81
N ASP A 115 12.56 10.56 -13.97
CA ASP A 115 12.23 11.65 -13.07
C ASP A 115 13.07 12.89 -13.42
N PRO A 116 12.48 13.91 -14.08
CA PRO A 116 13.20 15.13 -14.44
C PRO A 116 13.56 16.02 -13.23
N HIS A 117 12.99 15.77 -12.05
CA HIS A 117 13.15 16.60 -10.86
C HIS A 117 14.14 16.03 -9.83
N ALA A 118 14.52 14.76 -9.97
CA ALA A 118 15.57 14.18 -9.14
C ALA A 118 16.95 14.69 -9.56
N THR A 119 17.54 15.55 -8.72
CA THR A 119 18.83 16.22 -9.00
C THR A 119 20.01 15.65 -8.22
N THR A 120 19.77 14.74 -7.27
CA THR A 120 20.79 14.14 -6.41
C THR A 120 20.72 12.62 -6.43
N ALA A 121 21.84 11.96 -6.10
CA ALA A 121 21.89 10.50 -5.96
C ALA A 121 20.92 9.99 -4.88
N ALA A 122 20.76 10.74 -3.78
CA ALA A 122 19.80 10.42 -2.73
C ALA A 122 18.36 10.46 -3.25
N HIS A 123 17.98 11.51 -4.00
CA HIS A 123 16.62 11.64 -4.53
C HIS A 123 16.23 10.50 -5.48
N VAL A 124 17.14 10.07 -6.37
CA VAL A 124 16.85 8.94 -7.28
C VAL A 124 16.76 7.61 -6.52
N ALA A 125 17.57 7.41 -5.48
CA ALA A 125 17.53 6.22 -4.64
C ALA A 125 16.22 6.17 -3.82
N ASP A 126 15.86 7.27 -3.17
CA ASP A 126 14.62 7.38 -2.40
C ASP A 126 13.40 7.21 -3.30
N HIS A 127 13.45 7.73 -4.54
CA HIS A 127 12.38 7.53 -5.51
C HIS A 127 12.27 6.08 -5.97
N ALA A 128 13.38 5.40 -6.23
CA ALA A 128 13.35 3.98 -6.58
C ALA A 128 12.77 3.14 -5.43
N ALA A 129 13.21 3.39 -4.18
CA ALA A 129 12.69 2.71 -3.00
C ALA A 129 11.19 2.96 -2.78
N ALA A 130 10.77 4.22 -2.95
CA ALA A 130 9.37 4.65 -2.93
C ALA A 130 8.51 3.89 -3.95
N ARG A 131 8.97 3.77 -5.20
CA ARG A 131 8.27 3.05 -6.26
C ARG A 131 8.14 1.56 -5.96
N LEU A 132 9.23 0.93 -5.51
CA LEU A 132 9.21 -0.47 -5.14
C LEU A 132 8.20 -0.71 -4.00
N ARG A 133 8.20 0.15 -2.98
CA ARG A 133 7.25 0.07 -1.86
C ARG A 133 5.80 0.22 -2.32
N LYS A 134 5.51 1.21 -3.18
CA LYS A 134 4.17 1.39 -3.77
C LYS A 134 3.70 0.15 -4.51
N ALA A 135 4.58 -0.49 -5.28
CA ALA A 135 4.28 -1.74 -5.95
C ALA A 135 4.03 -2.89 -4.97
N ILE A 136 4.76 -2.93 -3.84
CA ILE A 136 4.54 -3.92 -2.78
C ILE A 136 3.18 -3.74 -2.12
N LEU A 137 2.82 -2.52 -1.74
CA LEU A 137 1.54 -2.21 -1.11
C LEU A 137 0.35 -2.52 -2.03
N ALA A 138 0.52 -2.34 -3.35
CA ALA A 138 -0.50 -2.63 -4.34
C ALA A 138 -0.74 -4.13 -4.57
N GLN A 139 0.09 -5.01 -4.00
CA GLN A 139 -0.09 -6.46 -4.12
C GLN A 139 -1.43 -6.90 -3.57
N ASP A 140 -2.07 -7.83 -4.25
CA ASP A 140 -3.25 -8.55 -3.76
C ASP A 140 -2.77 -9.85 -3.13
N LEU A 141 -2.59 -9.85 -1.80
CA LEU A 141 -2.25 -11.07 -1.06
C LEU A 141 -3.47 -11.97 -0.83
N GLY A 142 -4.64 -11.55 -1.29
CA GLY A 142 -5.90 -12.27 -1.17
C GLY A 142 -6.80 -11.66 -0.10
N SER A 143 -7.46 -12.50 0.69
CA SER A 143 -8.47 -12.04 1.65
C SER A 143 -8.77 -13.05 2.74
N ILE A 144 -9.12 -12.56 3.92
CA ILE A 144 -9.76 -13.35 4.99
C ILE A 144 -11.23 -12.94 5.17
N THR A 145 -12.08 -13.89 5.54
CA THR A 145 -13.46 -13.65 5.96
C THR A 145 -13.58 -13.98 7.44
N VAL A 146 -14.07 -13.02 8.21
CA VAL A 146 -14.15 -13.04 9.68
C VAL A 146 -15.53 -12.56 10.15
N PRO A 147 -15.91 -12.79 11.41
CA PRO A 147 -16.96 -12.00 12.05
C PRO A 147 -16.64 -10.49 11.97
N PRO A 148 -17.65 -9.59 12.07
CA PRO A 148 -17.39 -8.16 12.01
C PRO A 148 -16.45 -7.68 13.11
N HIS A 149 -15.32 -7.09 12.71
CA HIS A 149 -14.44 -6.33 13.58
C HIS A 149 -14.86 -4.86 13.60
N VAL A 150 -14.91 -4.27 14.80
CA VAL A 150 -15.16 -2.83 14.98
C VAL A 150 -13.82 -2.11 15.12
N GLY A 151 -13.64 -1.02 14.37
CA GLY A 151 -12.42 -0.21 14.43
C GLY A 151 -11.25 -0.71 13.60
N LEU A 152 -11.48 -1.63 12.64
CA LEU A 152 -10.49 -1.90 11.59
C LEU A 152 -10.60 -0.82 10.51
N GLU A 153 -9.48 -0.23 10.13
CA GLU A 153 -9.38 0.81 9.12
C GLU A 153 -8.56 0.37 7.89
N LEU A 154 -8.61 1.20 6.85
CA LEU A 154 -7.75 0.98 5.68
C LEU A 154 -6.31 1.31 6.05
N ASN A 155 -5.38 0.51 5.55
CA ASN A 155 -3.94 0.57 5.83
C ASN A 155 -3.50 0.07 7.21
N ASP A 156 -4.42 -0.39 8.06
CA ASP A 156 -4.06 -1.11 9.28
C ASP A 156 -3.21 -2.33 8.95
N VAL A 157 -2.24 -2.61 9.81
CA VAL A 157 -1.34 -3.74 9.73
C VAL A 157 -1.87 -4.84 10.63
N ILE A 158 -2.32 -5.92 10.01
CA ILE A 158 -2.88 -7.06 10.72
C ILE A 158 -2.00 -8.29 10.56
N ALA A 159 -2.17 -9.22 11.49
CA ALA A 159 -1.65 -10.57 11.37
C ALA A 159 -2.79 -11.57 11.39
N TYR A 160 -2.55 -12.72 10.79
CA TYR A 160 -3.42 -13.86 10.91
C TYR A 160 -2.64 -15.17 10.87
N ASP A 161 -3.15 -16.14 11.63
CA ASP A 161 -2.60 -17.49 11.65
C ASP A 161 -3.48 -18.40 10.78
N ASP A 162 -2.92 -18.95 9.71
CA ASP A 162 -3.56 -19.97 8.88
C ASP A 162 -2.55 -21.06 8.53
N LEU A 163 -2.53 -22.10 9.38
CA LEU A 163 -1.60 -23.22 9.28
C LEU A 163 -1.70 -24.01 7.96
N LEU A 164 -2.79 -23.84 7.20
CA LEU A 164 -2.94 -24.47 5.89
C LEU A 164 -2.24 -23.68 4.77
N VAL A 165 -1.96 -22.40 5.01
CA VAL A 165 -1.28 -21.50 4.08
C VAL A 165 0.19 -21.39 4.44
N ASP A 166 0.49 -21.03 5.68
CA ASP A 166 1.84 -20.87 6.21
C ASP A 166 1.88 -21.32 7.66
N ALA A 167 2.97 -21.99 8.04
CA ALA A 167 3.20 -22.37 9.43
C ALA A 167 3.55 -21.15 10.30
N ALA A 168 4.05 -20.08 9.68
CA ALA A 168 4.30 -18.80 10.32
C ALA A 168 3.07 -17.89 10.29
N GLN A 169 3.02 -16.96 11.23
CA GLN A 169 2.04 -15.89 11.23
C GLN A 169 2.23 -14.99 10.01
N ILE A 170 1.15 -14.74 9.28
CA ILE A 170 1.18 -13.91 8.07
C ILE A 170 0.81 -12.49 8.45
N LYS A 171 1.69 -11.54 8.13
CA LYS A 171 1.47 -10.11 8.34
C LYS A 171 1.09 -9.46 7.01
N ALA A 172 0.04 -8.65 7.01
CA ALA A 172 -0.44 -7.98 5.80
C ALA A 172 -1.14 -6.66 6.14
N ARG A 173 -1.26 -5.79 5.13
CA ARG A 173 -1.96 -4.51 5.28
C ARG A 173 -3.40 -4.59 4.77
N VAL A 174 -4.33 -3.92 5.43
CA VAL A 174 -5.74 -3.87 5.02
C VAL A 174 -5.90 -2.96 3.81
N ARG A 175 -6.33 -3.52 2.67
CA ARG A 175 -6.56 -2.78 1.42
C ARG A 175 -8.02 -2.43 1.18
N ALA A 176 -8.93 -3.28 1.64
CA ALA A 176 -10.35 -3.05 1.55
C ALA A 176 -11.09 -3.86 2.61
N ILE A 177 -12.21 -3.31 3.06
CA ILE A 177 -13.11 -3.96 4.01
C ILE A 177 -14.48 -3.99 3.36
N THR A 178 -15.06 -5.18 3.24
CA THR A 178 -16.43 -5.35 2.75
C THR A 178 -17.24 -6.09 3.79
N THR A 179 -18.28 -5.45 4.31
CA THR A 179 -19.21 -6.08 5.25
C THR A 179 -20.47 -6.51 4.52
N THR A 180 -20.82 -7.78 4.64
CA THR A 180 -22.03 -8.34 4.03
C THR A 180 -22.99 -8.85 5.10
N PHE A 181 -24.28 -8.67 4.83
CA PHE A 181 -25.36 -9.21 5.64
C PHE A 181 -26.18 -10.18 4.79
N ASP A 182 -26.25 -11.44 5.22
CA ASP A 182 -27.09 -12.46 4.59
C ASP A 182 -28.28 -12.80 5.49
N ARG A 183 -29.49 -12.67 4.94
CA ARG A 183 -30.77 -12.97 5.60
C ARG A 183 -31.66 -13.87 4.74
N ARG A 184 -31.11 -14.94 4.16
CA ARG A 184 -31.91 -15.92 3.43
C ARG A 184 -32.93 -16.65 4.33
N PRO A 185 -34.16 -16.93 3.85
CA PRO A 185 -35.15 -17.71 4.59
C PRO A 185 -34.60 -19.09 4.98
N GLY A 186 -34.88 -19.54 6.20
CA GLY A 186 -34.42 -20.84 6.71
C GLY A 186 -32.96 -20.88 7.18
N ARG A 187 -32.24 -19.75 7.19
CA ARG A 187 -30.90 -19.61 7.79
C ARG A 187 -30.91 -18.56 8.89
N ARG A 188 -29.98 -18.70 9.84
CA ARG A 188 -29.70 -17.62 10.82
C ARG A 188 -29.16 -16.41 10.04
N PRO A 189 -29.56 -15.17 10.38
CA PRO A 189 -28.92 -13.99 9.82
C PRO A 189 -27.45 -13.97 10.19
N ILE A 190 -26.57 -13.72 9.21
CA ILE A 190 -25.12 -13.71 9.42
C ILE A 190 -24.57 -12.37 8.92
N PHE A 191 -23.70 -11.78 9.73
CA PHE A 191 -22.80 -10.71 9.31
C PHE A 191 -21.41 -11.29 9.11
N GLU A 192 -20.81 -10.95 7.98
CA GLU A 192 -19.44 -11.33 7.65
C GLU A 192 -18.69 -10.08 7.21
N GLN A 193 -17.43 -10.02 7.56
CA GLN A 193 -16.52 -8.99 7.09
C GLN A 193 -15.41 -9.68 6.30
N LYS A 194 -15.28 -9.28 5.04
CA LYS A 194 -14.20 -9.70 4.18
C LYS A 194 -13.13 -8.62 4.15
N ILE A 195 -11.93 -8.99 4.54
CA ILE A 195 -10.75 -8.12 4.62
C ILE A 195 -9.83 -8.50 3.47
N HIS A 196 -9.57 -7.56 2.57
CA HIS A 196 -8.64 -7.73 1.46
C HIS A 196 -7.24 -7.32 1.89
N LEU A 197 -6.25 -8.14 1.53
CA LEU A 197 -4.90 -8.08 2.06
C LEU A 197 -3.91 -7.53 1.03
N GLY A 198 -3.01 -6.68 1.49
CA GLY A 198 -1.92 -6.09 0.74
C GLY A 198 -0.55 -6.36 1.32
N GLY A 199 0.48 -6.07 0.53
CA GLY A 199 1.87 -6.16 0.98
C GLY A 199 2.22 -5.15 2.08
N LEU A 200 3.41 -5.33 2.66
CA LEU A 200 3.98 -4.50 3.72
C LEU A 200 5.24 -3.78 3.25
#